data_AF-A0A7J7V6V6-F1
#
_entry.id   AF-A0A7J7V6V6-F1
#
_cell.length_a   1.000
_cell.length_b   1.000
_cell.length_c   1.000
_cell.angle_alpha   90.00
_cell.angle_beta   90.00
_cell.angle_gamma   90.00
#
_symmetry.space_group_name_H-M   'P 1'
#
loop_
_entity.id
_entity.type
_entity.pdbx_description
1 polymer ?
#
loop_
_entity_poly.entity_id
_entity_poly.type
_entity_poly.pdbx_seq_one_letter_code
_entity_poly.pdbx_strand_id
1 'polypeptide(L)'
;MAYNQELVDKTSVIKFKGQDFNSLRDRCLRRGLLFEDDTFPAELSSIGMKVLQKTPLPSLSWKRPKELLAGNSEPHFILEGASRFDIEQGTAVLAVWPVGGSGG
;
A
#
# COMPACT_ATOMS: atom_id res chain seq x y z
N MET A 1 42.58 -2.75 -13.27
CA MET A 1 41.28 -3.39 -13.56
C MET A 1 40.23 -2.31 -13.39
N ALA A 2 39.72 -1.77 -14.49
CA ALA A 2 38.70 -0.72 -14.44
C ALA A 2 37.38 -1.37 -14.04
N TYR A 3 36.87 -1.01 -12.86
CA TYR A 3 35.51 -1.36 -12.49
C TYR A 3 34.58 -0.52 -13.36
N ASN A 4 33.95 -1.18 -14.32
CA ASN A 4 32.88 -0.60 -15.12
C ASN A 4 31.72 -0.28 -14.18
N GLN A 5 31.62 0.99 -13.79
CA GLN A 5 30.38 1.55 -13.30
C GLN A 5 29.46 1.63 -14.51
N GLU A 6 28.77 0.52 -14.82
CA GLU A 6 27.60 0.59 -15.71
C GLU A 6 26.68 1.65 -15.11
N LEU A 7 26.55 2.76 -15.83
CA LEU A 7 25.59 3.80 -15.55
C LEU A 7 24.22 3.13 -15.58
N VAL A 8 23.70 2.79 -14.40
CA VAL A 8 22.31 2.38 -14.22
C VAL A 8 21.48 3.47 -14.88
N ASP A 9 20.94 3.11 -16.03
CA ASP A 9 20.25 4.01 -16.93
C ASP A 9 19.19 4.74 -16.09
N LYS A 10 19.31 6.08 -16.00
CA LYS A 10 18.41 6.90 -15.19
C LYS A 10 17.03 6.84 -15.83
N THR A 11 16.24 5.84 -15.44
CA THR A 11 14.86 5.74 -15.82
C THR A 11 14.15 7.01 -15.34
N SER A 12 13.57 7.76 -16.29
CA SER A 12 12.81 8.96 -15.96
C SER A 12 11.55 8.53 -15.21
N VAL A 13 11.49 8.80 -13.90
CA VAL A 13 10.33 8.49 -13.07
C VAL A 13 9.16 9.37 -13.51
N ILE A 14 8.09 8.76 -14.01
CA ILE A 14 6.86 9.47 -14.38
C ILE A 14 6.00 9.67 -13.13
N LYS A 15 5.60 10.91 -12.86
CA LYS A 15 4.73 11.25 -11.73
C LYS A 15 3.30 10.78 -11.99
N PHE A 16 2.83 9.81 -11.20
CA PHE A 16 1.44 9.37 -11.26
C PHE A 16 0.51 10.52 -10.87
N LYS A 17 -0.48 10.82 -11.72
CA LYS A 17 -1.45 11.93 -11.52
C LYS A 17 -0.80 13.27 -11.12
N GLY A 18 0.44 13.51 -11.56
CA GLY A 18 1.19 14.73 -11.23
C GLY A 18 1.63 14.85 -9.76
N GLN A 19 1.51 13.77 -8.97
CA GLN A 19 1.91 13.76 -7.56
C GLN A 19 3.45 13.72 -7.43
N ASP A 20 3.98 14.64 -6.62
CA ASP A 20 5.41 14.70 -6.29
C ASP A 20 5.60 14.45 -4.79
N PHE A 21 6.28 13.36 -4.43
CA PHE A 21 6.44 12.94 -3.04
C PHE A 21 7.06 14.03 -2.16
N ASN A 22 8.16 14.66 -2.59
CA ASN A 22 8.87 15.65 -1.79
C ASN A 22 7.98 16.88 -1.55
N SER A 23 7.32 17.38 -2.60
CA SER A 23 6.42 18.53 -2.51
C SER A 23 5.23 18.27 -1.58
N LEU A 24 4.63 17.07 -1.68
CA LEU A 24 3.51 16.66 -0.84
C LEU A 24 3.94 16.49 0.63
N ARG A 25 5.07 15.82 0.87
CA ARG A 25 5.63 15.64 2.22
C ARG A 25 5.91 16.98 2.88
N ASP A 26 6.63 17.87 2.20
CA ASP A 26 7.04 19.14 2.77
C ASP A 26 5.83 20.05 3.05
N ARG A 27 4.79 20.00 2.19
CA ARG A 27 3.52 20.68 2.44
C ARG A 27 2.84 20.18 3.72
N CYS A 28 2.79 18.86 3.92
CA CYS A 28 2.17 18.26 5.11
C CYS A 28 2.95 18.60 6.39
N LEU A 29 4.28 18.49 6.34
CA LEU A 29 5.16 18.84 7.45
C LEU A 29 5.03 20.32 7.84
N ARG A 30 5.04 21.25 6.87
CA ARG A 30 4.88 22.68 7.13
C ARG A 30 3.53 23.03 7.78
N ARG A 31 2.48 22.25 7.50
CA ARG A 31 1.14 22.46 8.04
C ARG A 31 0.87 21.69 9.32
N GLY A 32 1.78 20.78 9.73
CA GLY A 32 1.53 19.87 10.85
C GLY A 32 0.36 18.91 10.60
N LEU A 33 0.08 18.59 9.34
CA LEU A 33 -1.03 17.72 8.94
C LEU A 33 -0.50 16.38 8.43
N LEU A 34 -1.31 15.34 8.57
CA LEU A 34 -1.05 14.06 7.92
C LEU A 34 -1.47 14.12 6.46
N PHE A 35 -0.76 13.38 5.60
CA PHE A 35 -1.13 13.26 4.20
C PHE A 35 -2.40 12.43 4.06
N GLU A 36 -3.30 12.91 3.18
CA GLU A 36 -4.48 12.22 2.68
C GLU A 36 -4.41 12.24 1.15
N ASP A 37 -4.68 11.09 0.52
CA ASP A 37 -4.52 10.93 -0.93
C ASP A 37 -5.87 11.14 -1.64
N ASP A 38 -6.05 12.33 -2.21
CA ASP A 38 -7.24 12.67 -3.00
C ASP A 38 -7.42 11.75 -4.23
N THR A 39 -6.33 11.13 -4.70
CA THR A 39 -6.36 10.29 -5.90
C THR A 39 -6.70 8.84 -5.62
N PHE A 40 -6.65 8.45 -4.34
CA PHE A 40 -6.95 7.13 -3.82
C PHE A 40 -7.52 7.27 -2.39
N PRO A 41 -8.79 7.72 -2.27
CA PRO A 41 -9.38 8.07 -0.98
C PRO A 41 -9.58 6.84 -0.10
N ALA A 42 -9.65 7.05 1.22
CA ALA A 42 -9.93 6.00 2.21
C ALA A 42 -11.43 5.62 2.22
N GLU A 43 -11.96 5.20 1.07
CA GLU A 43 -13.36 4.88 0.83
C GLU A 43 -13.52 3.47 0.24
N LEU A 44 -14.74 2.94 0.26
CA LEU A 44 -15.05 1.62 -0.33
C LEU A 44 -14.67 1.55 -1.82
N SER A 45 -14.77 2.67 -2.55
CA SER A 45 -14.38 2.79 -3.96
C SER A 45 -12.93 2.36 -4.22
N SER A 46 -12.03 2.56 -3.26
CA SER A 46 -10.60 2.23 -3.36
C SER A 46 -10.27 0.76 -3.11
N ILE A 47 -11.20 -0.04 -2.56
CA ILE A 47 -11.02 -1.48 -2.30
C ILE A 47 -11.25 -2.30 -3.57
N GLY A 48 -12.13 -1.80 -4.44
CA GLY A 48 -12.51 -2.46 -5.68
C GLY A 48 -13.81 -3.26 -5.58
N MET A 49 -14.61 -3.17 -6.63
CA MET A 49 -15.98 -3.69 -6.68
C MET A 49 -16.08 -5.21 -6.47
N LYS A 50 -15.07 -5.98 -6.93
CA LYS A 50 -15.07 -7.45 -6.80
C LYS A 50 -15.00 -7.93 -5.34
N VAL A 51 -14.33 -7.18 -4.46
CA VAL A 51 -14.23 -7.51 -3.04
C VAL A 51 -15.54 -7.16 -2.34
N LEU A 52 -16.07 -5.96 -2.62
CA LEU A 52 -17.33 -5.47 -2.04
C LEU A 52 -18.54 -6.33 -2.38
N GLN A 53 -18.58 -6.92 -3.57
CA GLN A 53 -19.67 -7.81 -3.99
C GLN A 53 -19.62 -9.18 -3.29
N LYS A 54 -18.43 -9.67 -2.95
CA LYS A 54 -18.24 -11.02 -2.40
C LYS A 54 -18.28 -11.07 -0.89
N THR A 55 -17.99 -9.95 -0.23
CA THR A 55 -17.95 -9.91 1.23
C THR A 55 -18.55 -8.60 1.73
N PRO A 56 -19.62 -8.65 2.53
CA PRO A 56 -20.07 -7.49 3.28
C PRO A 56 -18.92 -7.03 4.19
N LEU A 57 -18.59 -5.74 4.12
CA LEU A 57 -17.56 -5.11 4.97
C LEU A 57 -18.21 -4.14 5.98
N PRO A 58 -19.12 -4.60 6.86
CA PRO A 58 -19.90 -3.71 7.74
C PRO A 58 -19.05 -2.99 8.79
N SER A 59 -17.84 -3.46 9.09
CA SER A 59 -16.94 -2.91 10.13
C SER A 59 -15.60 -2.42 9.56
N LEU A 60 -15.53 -2.13 8.26
CA LEU A 60 -14.30 -1.63 7.67
C LEU A 60 -13.95 -0.25 8.22
N SER A 61 -12.72 -0.13 8.70
CA SER A 61 -12.10 1.15 9.05
C SER A 61 -10.69 1.21 8.47
N TRP A 62 -10.36 2.34 7.86
CA TRP A 62 -8.99 2.62 7.44
C TRP A 62 -8.21 3.08 8.67
N LYS A 63 -7.05 2.46 8.91
CA LYS A 63 -6.20 2.78 10.06
C LYS A 63 -4.77 3.02 9.62
N ARG A 64 -4.13 4.01 10.22
CA ARG A 64 -2.69 4.28 10.08
C ARG A 64 -1.89 3.32 11.00
N PRO A 65 -0.64 2.97 10.68
CA PRO A 65 0.18 2.10 11.53
C PRO A 65 0.27 2.56 13.00
N LYS A 66 0.35 3.87 13.24
CA LYS A 66 0.35 4.45 14.60
C LYS A 66 -0.92 4.16 15.39
N GLU A 67 -2.08 4.09 14.71
CA GLU A 67 -3.37 3.81 15.35
C GLU A 67 -3.52 2.34 15.70
N LEU A 68 -2.97 1.44 14.89
CA LEU A 68 -2.98 -0.01 15.14
C LEU A 68 -2.17 -0.39 16.39
N LEU A 69 -1.05 0.31 16.61
CA LEU A 69 -0.18 0.07 17.76
C LEU A 69 -0.69 0.73 19.04
N ALA A 70 -1.75 1.56 18.98
CA ALA A 70 -2.35 2.25 20.13
C ALA A 70 -1.33 2.97 21.05
N GLY A 71 -0.19 3.43 20.50
CA GLY A 71 0.89 4.06 21.26
C GLY A 71 1.78 3.10 22.05
N ASN A 72 1.59 1.78 21.93
CA ASN A 72 2.38 0.77 22.62
C ASN A 72 3.82 0.66 22.08
N SER A 73 4.02 1.01 20.80
CA SER A 73 5.33 1.04 20.15
C SER A 73 5.34 1.95 18.93
N GLU A 74 6.53 2.33 18.48
CA GLU A 74 6.72 3.12 17.26
C GLU A 74 6.66 2.21 16.01
N PRO A 75 5.85 2.54 14.98
CA PRO A 75 5.84 1.77 13.75
C PRO A 75 7.12 2.00 12.94
N HIS A 76 7.71 0.92 12.45
CA HIS A 76 8.89 0.97 11.59
C HIS A 76 8.52 0.63 10.15
N PHE A 77 9.09 1.35 9.19
CA PHE A 77 8.84 1.08 7.77
C PHE A 77 9.67 -0.11 7.25
N ILE A 78 10.95 -0.14 7.61
CA ILE A 78 11.91 -1.22 7.31
C ILE A 78 12.86 -1.29 8.52
N LEU A 79 13.10 -2.50 9.05
CA LEU A 79 14.06 -2.77 10.13
C LEU A 79 15.11 -3.75 9.60
N GLU A 80 16.38 -3.34 9.60
CA GLU A 80 17.51 -4.19 9.22
C GLU A 80 17.43 -4.79 7.79
N GLY A 81 16.67 -4.15 6.90
CA GLY A 81 16.41 -4.60 5.54
C GLY A 81 14.99 -5.16 5.37
N ALA A 82 14.72 -5.75 4.22
CA ALA A 82 13.45 -6.43 3.96
C ALA A 82 13.74 -7.89 3.62
N SER A 83 13.09 -8.79 4.34
CA SER A 83 13.17 -10.23 4.21
C SER A 83 11.84 -10.80 3.75
N ARG A 84 11.91 -11.96 3.09
CA ARG A 84 10.71 -12.74 2.73
C ARG A 84 9.90 -13.20 3.95
N PHE A 85 10.48 -13.16 5.14
CA PHE A 85 9.82 -13.52 6.39
C PHE A 85 9.09 -12.33 7.04
N ASP A 86 9.28 -11.11 6.54
CA ASP A 86 8.65 -9.90 7.10
C ASP A 86 7.23 -9.67 6.56
N ILE A 87 6.76 -10.54 5.65
CA ILE A 87 5.51 -10.39 4.92
C ILE A 87 4.58 -11.56 5.24
N GLU A 88 3.47 -11.26 5.89
CA GLU A 88 2.35 -12.19 6.07
C GLU A 88 1.14 -11.68 5.30
N GLN A 89 0.47 -12.58 4.58
CA GLN A 89 -0.73 -12.22 3.84
C GLN A 89 -1.90 -12.02 4.80
N GLY A 90 -2.44 -10.81 4.85
CA GLY A 90 -3.69 -10.56 5.56
C GLY A 90 -4.88 -11.28 4.91
N THR A 91 -5.87 -11.64 5.72
CA THR A 91 -7.12 -12.25 5.22
C THR A 91 -7.96 -11.20 4.50
N ALA A 92 -7.86 -11.17 3.17
CA ALA A 92 -8.90 -10.62 2.32
C ALA A 92 -9.86 -11.77 2.01
N VAL A 93 -11.06 -11.75 2.59
CA VAL A 93 -12.09 -12.77 2.28
C VAL A 93 -12.46 -12.67 0.80
N LEU A 94 -11.81 -13.50 0.00
CA LEU A 94 -12.13 -13.80 -1.38
C LEU A 94 -12.48 -15.29 -1.38
N ALA A 95 -13.74 -15.62 -1.15
CA ALA A 95 -14.21 -16.97 -1.45
C ALA A 95 -14.09 -17.19 -2.96
N VAL A 96 -13.16 -18.07 -3.36
CA VAL A 96 -13.08 -18.68 -4.69
C VAL A 96 -13.87 -19.99 -4.59
N TRP A 97 -14.96 -20.11 -5.36
CA TRP A 97 -15.62 -21.41 -5.60
C TRP A 97 -14.76 -22.22 -6.59
N PRO A 98 -14.68 -23.57 -6.46
CA PRO A 98 -13.56 -24.36 -6.91
C PRO A 98 -13.53 -24.51 -8.43
N VAL A 99 -12.32 -24.59 -8.97
CA VAL A 99 -12.10 -25.09 -10.34
C VAL A 99 -12.27 -26.61 -10.29
N GLY A 100 -13.20 -27.13 -11.07
CA GLY A 100 -13.42 -28.56 -11.21
C GLY A 100 -14.57 -28.89 -12.16
N GLY A 101 -14.43 -28.53 -13.43
CA GLY A 101 -15.25 -29.07 -14.51
C GLY A 101 -14.68 -30.40 -15.01
N SER A 102 -15.54 -31.40 -15.19
CA SER A 102 -15.45 -32.54 -16.11
C SER A 102 -16.76 -33.32 -15.93
N GLY A 103 -17.59 -33.64 -16.91
CA GLY A 103 -17.65 -33.49 -18.36
C GLY A 103 -18.98 -34.14 -18.80
N GLY A 104 -19.31 -34.03 -20.09
CA GLY A 104 -20.20 -34.92 -20.88
C GLY A 104 -21.44 -35.51 -20.24
#